data_AF-A0A7C1ZA98-F1
#
_entry.id   AF-A0A7C1ZA98-F1
#
_cell.length_a   1.000
_cell.length_b   1.000
_cell.length_c   1.000
_cell.angle_alpha   90.00
_cell.angle_beta   90.00
_cell.angle_gamma   90.00
#
_symmetry.space_group_name_H-M   'P 1'
#
loop_
_entity.id
_entity.type
_entity.pdbx_description
1 polymer ?
#
loop_
_entity_poly.entity_id
_entity_poly.type
_entity_poly.pdbx_seq_one_letter_code
_entity_poly.pdbx_strand_id
1 'polypeptide(L)'
;MALSSLSLIFNLARALKKQPQIASIKIDTFLSEDHSYSSSVTTSPIEDGAFVNDHIIKDPFTLSVNGYVSNIATIGIGVVDQVVAVAGIPSALKGKNKAKDAEAELVRIRNDKEIFTVVTGLRSYKNMVITNVSFPRSSTTGSGLEFNATFQQIEIAKIVIVQLDPDDEETVQSTIEKGKQDLKDKNSVSGLGTKLGKDFTDGAAKAGAKEELAEFFKLKP
;
A
#
# COMPACT_ATOMS: atom_id res chain seq x y z
N MET A 1 48.35 -12.37 -18.73
CA MET A 1 47.42 -12.94 -17.72
C MET A 1 46.84 -11.88 -16.78
N ALA A 2 46.44 -10.68 -17.26
CA ALA A 2 45.98 -9.58 -16.39
C ALA A 2 44.48 -9.22 -16.56
N LEU A 3 43.76 -9.81 -17.52
CA LEU A 3 42.34 -9.49 -17.76
C LEU A 3 41.35 -10.35 -16.94
N SER A 4 41.81 -11.47 -16.35
CA SER A 4 40.97 -12.36 -15.53
C SER A 4 40.74 -11.83 -14.11
N SER A 5 41.68 -11.07 -13.56
CA SER A 5 41.56 -10.51 -12.20
C SER A 5 40.65 -9.29 -12.18
N LEU A 6 40.68 -8.43 -13.21
CA LEU A 6 39.79 -7.26 -13.30
C LEU A 6 38.33 -7.66 -13.46
N SER A 7 38.04 -8.69 -14.27
CA SER A 7 36.70 -9.25 -14.41
C SER A 7 36.20 -9.90 -13.11
N LEU A 8 37.09 -10.55 -12.35
CA LEU A 8 36.77 -11.12 -11.05
C LEU A 8 36.51 -10.04 -9.98
N ILE A 9 37.33 -8.98 -9.94
CA ILE A 9 37.13 -7.82 -9.05
C ILE A 9 35.84 -7.09 -9.39
N PHE A 10 35.53 -6.91 -10.67
CA PHE A 10 34.30 -6.24 -11.11
C PHE A 10 33.04 -7.07 -10.76
N ASN A 11 33.09 -8.38 -10.96
CA ASN A 11 32.00 -9.29 -10.57
C ASN A 11 31.85 -9.39 -9.05
N LEU A 12 32.94 -9.39 -8.30
CA LEU A 12 32.90 -9.41 -6.83
C LEU A 12 32.37 -8.09 -6.25
N ALA A 13 32.76 -6.94 -6.82
CA ALA A 13 32.21 -5.64 -6.45
C ALA A 13 30.71 -5.53 -6.76
N ARG A 14 30.25 -6.13 -7.88
CA ARG A 14 28.82 -6.23 -8.21
C ARG A 14 28.06 -7.14 -7.26
N ALA A 15 28.67 -8.24 -6.80
CA ALA A 15 28.07 -9.21 -5.89
C ALA A 15 27.88 -8.65 -4.47
N LEU A 16 28.73 -7.71 -4.04
CA LEU A 16 28.61 -7.04 -2.72
C LEU A 16 27.60 -5.87 -2.73
N LYS A 17 27.24 -5.35 -3.90
CA LYS A 17 26.26 -4.27 -4.02
C LYS A 17 24.85 -4.84 -3.89
N LYS A 18 24.05 -4.30 -2.97
CA LYS A 18 22.64 -4.66 -2.82
C LYS A 18 21.92 -4.42 -4.16
N GLN A 19 21.28 -5.46 -4.69
CA GLN A 19 20.62 -5.36 -6.00
C GLN A 19 19.40 -4.44 -5.88
N PRO A 20 19.21 -3.52 -6.85
CA PRO A 20 18.05 -2.65 -6.84
C PRO A 20 16.78 -3.49 -7.02
N GLN A 21 15.79 -3.24 -6.18
CA GLN A 21 14.53 -3.98 -6.19
C GLN A 21 13.40 -3.06 -5.76
N ILE A 22 12.26 -3.25 -6.39
CA ILE A 22 11.01 -2.55 -6.08
C ILE A 22 10.01 -3.65 -5.72
N ALA A 23 9.60 -3.70 -4.46
CA ALA A 23 8.81 -4.83 -3.94
C ALA A 23 9.50 -6.18 -4.25
N SER A 24 8.85 -7.04 -5.03
CA SER A 24 9.37 -8.34 -5.49
C SER A 24 10.12 -8.27 -6.83
N ILE A 25 10.06 -7.13 -7.52
CA ILE A 25 10.64 -6.95 -8.86
C ILE A 25 12.14 -6.68 -8.73
N LYS A 26 12.94 -7.52 -9.38
CA LYS A 26 14.39 -7.30 -9.53
C LYS A 26 14.63 -6.33 -10.67
N ILE A 27 15.27 -5.21 -10.36
CA ILE A 27 15.71 -4.22 -11.34
C ILE A 27 17.18 -4.50 -11.63
N ASP A 28 17.61 -4.34 -12.89
CA ASP A 28 19.01 -4.56 -13.22
C ASP A 28 19.88 -3.40 -12.74
N THR A 29 19.43 -2.17 -13.04
CA THR A 29 20.15 -0.94 -12.71
C THR A 29 19.18 0.23 -12.53
N PHE A 30 19.41 1.06 -11.51
CA PHE A 30 18.89 2.44 -11.47
C PHE A 30 19.92 3.37 -12.13
N LEU A 31 19.50 4.06 -13.19
CA LEU A 31 20.32 5.01 -13.94
C LEU A 31 20.45 6.34 -13.18
N SER A 32 19.39 6.75 -12.49
CA SER A 32 19.40 7.87 -11.56
C SER A 32 18.50 7.58 -10.35
N GLU A 33 18.90 8.12 -9.20
CA GLU A 33 18.16 8.07 -7.94
C GLU A 33 18.20 9.47 -7.31
N ASP A 34 17.04 10.05 -7.03
CA ASP A 34 16.90 11.32 -6.32
C ASP A 34 16.17 11.09 -4.99
N HIS A 35 16.83 11.42 -3.89
CA HIS A 35 16.37 11.17 -2.52
C HIS A 35 16.02 12.48 -1.84
N SER A 36 14.73 12.81 -1.75
CA SER A 36 14.28 14.10 -1.25
C SER A 36 13.71 14.01 0.17
N TYR A 37 14.21 14.88 1.04
CA TYR A 37 13.73 15.07 2.41
C TYR A 37 13.37 16.55 2.56
N SER A 38 12.12 16.83 2.87
CA SER A 38 11.65 18.18 3.13
C SER A 38 10.94 18.26 4.48
N SER A 39 10.78 19.47 4.98
CA SER A 39 10.05 19.75 6.20
C SER A 39 9.42 21.13 6.10
N SER A 40 8.20 21.23 6.59
CA SER A 40 7.46 22.48 6.70
C SER A 40 7.70 23.10 8.08
N VAL A 41 8.10 24.37 8.10
CA VAL A 41 8.37 25.11 9.34
C VAL A 41 7.28 26.16 9.53
N THR A 42 6.61 26.16 10.68
CA THR A 42 5.60 27.18 10.98
C THR A 42 6.29 28.46 11.41
N THR A 43 5.92 29.58 10.78
CA THR A 43 6.48 30.90 11.09
C THR A 43 5.41 31.78 11.72
N SER A 44 5.79 32.57 12.72
CA SER A 44 4.93 33.59 13.32
C SER A 44 5.72 34.90 13.43
N PRO A 45 5.23 36.02 12.86
CA PRO A 45 5.90 37.30 12.99
C PRO A 45 5.77 37.83 14.43
N ILE A 46 6.78 38.53 14.91
CA ILE A 46 6.75 39.26 16.18
C ILE A 46 6.76 40.77 15.95
N GLU A 47 6.41 41.54 16.97
CA GLU A 47 6.18 43.00 16.87
C GLU A 47 7.39 43.81 16.37
N ASP A 48 8.61 43.27 16.51
CA ASP A 48 9.86 43.84 15.98
C ASP A 48 10.12 43.49 14.50
N GLY A 49 9.16 42.83 13.83
CA GLY A 49 9.26 42.44 12.42
C GLY A 49 10.10 41.19 12.15
N ALA A 50 10.68 40.58 13.19
CA ALA A 50 11.36 39.29 13.07
C ALA A 50 10.35 38.13 12.98
N PHE A 51 10.80 36.99 12.44
CA PHE A 51 10.03 35.75 12.42
C PHE A 51 10.55 34.79 13.49
N VAL A 52 9.65 34.22 14.28
CA VAL A 52 9.95 33.15 15.23
C VAL A 52 9.34 31.85 14.72
N ASN A 53 10.12 30.78 14.81
CA ASN A 53 9.74 29.45 14.34
C ASN A 53 9.92 28.46 15.49
N ASP A 54 8.86 27.76 15.88
CA ASP A 54 8.91 26.80 16.99
C ASP A 54 8.62 25.36 16.53
N HIS A 55 7.78 25.19 15.50
CA HIS A 55 7.34 23.88 15.06
C HIS A 55 7.88 23.51 13.66
N ILE A 56 8.34 22.27 13.54
CA ILE A 56 8.82 21.67 12.29
C ILE A 56 8.06 20.37 12.05
N ILE A 57 7.36 20.30 10.93
CA ILE A 57 6.65 19.12 10.44
C ILE A 57 7.51 18.49 9.36
N LYS A 58 7.85 17.20 9.50
CA LYS A 58 8.59 16.47 8.46
C LYS A 58 7.62 16.05 7.37
N ASP A 59 7.94 16.36 6.13
CA ASP A 59 7.13 15.88 5.01
C ASP A 59 7.50 14.42 4.69
N PRO A 60 6.58 13.64 4.11
CA PRO A 60 6.89 12.27 3.74
C PRO A 60 8.04 12.21 2.72
N PHE A 61 9.01 11.34 3.00
CA PHE A 61 10.16 11.12 2.13
C PHE A 61 9.72 10.74 0.71
N THR A 62 10.37 11.34 -0.30
CA THR A 62 10.09 11.08 -1.71
C THR A 62 11.34 10.57 -2.42
N LEU A 63 11.17 9.53 -3.24
CA LEU A 63 12.22 8.91 -4.05
C LEU A 63 11.81 8.96 -5.52
N SER A 64 12.62 9.59 -6.36
CA SER A 64 12.46 9.50 -7.81
C SER A 64 13.57 8.62 -8.38
N VAL A 65 13.22 7.66 -9.23
CA VAL A 65 14.19 6.81 -9.91
C VAL A 65 13.93 6.76 -11.40
N ASN A 66 15.01 6.73 -12.17
CA ASN A 66 15.00 6.20 -13.52
C ASN A 66 15.71 4.84 -13.48
N GLY A 67 15.05 3.80 -14.00
CA GLY A 67 15.55 2.44 -13.96
C GLY A 67 15.47 1.76 -15.31
N TYR A 68 16.29 0.72 -15.47
CA TYR A 68 16.31 -0.12 -16.65
C TYR A 68 16.22 -1.61 -16.27
N VAL A 69 15.38 -2.35 -17.00
CA VAL A 69 15.23 -3.80 -16.92
C VAL A 69 15.55 -4.40 -18.28
N SER A 70 16.64 -5.14 -18.35
CA SER A 70 17.09 -5.84 -19.55
C SER A 70 16.30 -7.12 -19.76
N ASN A 71 16.06 -7.45 -21.03
CA ASN A 71 15.42 -8.69 -21.43
C ASN A 71 16.45 -9.78 -21.75
N ILE A 72 17.60 -9.77 -21.08
CA ILE A 72 18.65 -10.76 -21.32
C ILE A 72 18.14 -12.11 -20.82
N ALA A 73 17.94 -13.03 -21.77
CA ALA A 73 17.77 -14.44 -21.48
C ALA A 73 18.99 -14.87 -20.67
N THR A 74 18.76 -15.30 -19.43
CA THR A 74 19.82 -15.92 -18.63
C THR A 74 20.16 -17.24 -19.30
N ILE A 75 21.14 -17.24 -20.21
CA ILE A 75 21.70 -18.45 -20.79
C ILE A 75 22.52 -19.09 -19.67
N GLY A 76 21.91 -19.98 -18.91
CA GLY A 76 22.60 -20.74 -17.88
C GLY A 76 23.60 -21.68 -18.53
N ILE A 77 24.89 -21.35 -18.45
CA ILE A 77 25.94 -22.37 -18.42
C ILE A 77 26.00 -22.84 -16.96
N GLY A 78 25.28 -23.93 -16.68
CA GLY A 78 25.23 -24.54 -15.36
C GLY A 78 23.80 -24.85 -14.93
N VAL A 79 23.44 -26.12 -15.09
CA VAL A 79 22.20 -26.81 -14.68
C VAL A 79 20.91 -26.48 -15.46
N VAL A 80 20.61 -27.44 -16.31
CA VAL A 80 19.33 -27.74 -16.97
C VAL A 80 18.13 -27.59 -16.04
N ASP A 81 17.22 -26.67 -16.38
CA ASP A 81 15.79 -26.88 -16.12
C ASP A 81 15.09 -26.94 -17.49
N GLN A 82 14.41 -28.05 -17.73
CA GLN A 82 14.17 -28.63 -19.06
C GLN A 82 13.36 -27.73 -20.00
N VAL A 83 13.95 -27.36 -21.15
CA VAL A 83 13.21 -27.26 -22.42
C VAL A 83 14.07 -27.80 -23.56
N VAL A 84 13.84 -29.06 -23.94
CA VAL A 84 14.24 -29.59 -25.24
C VAL A 84 13.22 -29.10 -26.27
N ALA A 85 13.64 -28.36 -27.30
CA ALA A 85 12.89 -28.31 -28.55
C ALA A 85 13.83 -28.20 -29.77
N VAL A 86 14.49 -29.29 -30.12
CA VAL A 86 15.05 -29.45 -31.47
C VAL A 86 13.93 -30.10 -32.30
N ALA A 87 13.54 -29.62 -33.48
CA ALA A 87 14.38 -29.11 -34.57
C ALA A 87 13.99 -27.69 -34.99
N GLY A 88 14.88 -26.68 -35.01
CA GLY A 88 16.35 -26.69 -34.91
C GLY A 88 16.93 -25.62 -33.99
N ILE A 89 16.13 -25.04 -33.09
CA ILE A 89 16.59 -24.18 -31.99
C ILE A 89 15.65 -24.43 -30.78
N PRO A 90 16.15 -24.94 -29.63
CA PRO A 90 15.33 -25.23 -28.44
C PRO A 90 14.48 -24.05 -27.99
N SER A 91 13.20 -24.32 -27.72
CA SER A 91 12.26 -23.42 -27.04
C SER A 91 12.74 -22.92 -25.66
N ALA A 92 13.92 -23.37 -25.20
CA ALA A 92 14.70 -22.75 -24.12
C ALA A 92 15.14 -21.31 -24.45
N LEU A 93 15.07 -20.89 -25.72
CA LEU A 93 15.29 -19.53 -26.18
C LEU A 93 14.02 -18.66 -26.17
N LYS A 94 12.91 -19.15 -25.61
CA LYS A 94 11.72 -18.32 -25.36
C LYS A 94 11.92 -17.59 -24.04
N GLY A 95 12.78 -16.57 -24.06
CA GLY A 95 13.07 -15.73 -22.90
C GLY A 95 11.76 -15.25 -22.28
N LYS A 96 11.54 -15.55 -21.00
CA LYS A 96 10.52 -14.84 -20.22
C LYS A 96 10.80 -13.35 -20.42
N ASN A 97 9.79 -12.60 -20.86
CA ASN A 97 9.93 -11.18 -21.14
C ASN A 97 9.98 -10.42 -19.81
N LYS A 98 11.13 -10.47 -19.12
CA LYS A 98 11.34 -9.83 -17.81
C LYS A 98 10.91 -8.36 -17.83
N ALA A 99 11.21 -7.68 -18.93
CA ALA A 99 10.79 -6.30 -19.18
C ALA A 99 9.26 -6.14 -19.14
N LYS A 100 8.52 -7.02 -19.82
CA LYS A 100 7.05 -6.97 -19.85
C LYS A 100 6.43 -7.35 -18.50
N ASP A 101 7.02 -8.34 -17.82
CA ASP A 101 6.56 -8.78 -16.50
C ASP A 101 6.78 -7.68 -15.46
N ALA A 102 7.92 -6.99 -15.51
CA ALA A 102 8.21 -5.86 -14.63
C ALA A 102 7.27 -4.67 -14.87
N GLU A 103 6.96 -4.35 -16.13
CA GLU A 103 5.96 -3.32 -16.46
C GLU A 103 4.59 -3.66 -15.85
N ALA A 104 4.11 -4.88 -16.08
CA ALA A 104 2.82 -5.33 -15.58
C ALA A 104 2.75 -5.29 -14.06
N GLU A 105 3.82 -5.71 -13.37
CA GLU A 105 3.87 -5.74 -11.91
C GLU A 105 3.96 -4.33 -11.30
N LEU A 106 4.72 -3.40 -11.91
CA LEU A 106 4.74 -2.00 -11.47
C LEU A 106 3.36 -1.34 -11.62
N VAL A 107 2.66 -1.63 -12.71
CA VAL A 107 1.29 -1.14 -12.94
C VAL A 107 0.33 -1.77 -11.92
N ARG A 108 0.44 -3.08 -11.67
CA ARG A 108 -0.37 -3.80 -10.68
C ARG A 108 -0.20 -3.20 -9.28
N ILE A 109 1.03 -3.12 -8.79
CA ILE A 109 1.36 -2.57 -7.46
C ILE A 109 0.79 -1.16 -7.29
N ARG A 110 0.89 -0.32 -8.32
CA ARG A 110 0.31 1.02 -8.32
C ARG A 110 -1.23 0.98 -8.23
N ASN A 111 -1.88 0.15 -9.03
CA ASN A 111 -3.34 0.05 -9.08
C ASN A 111 -3.92 -0.53 -7.78
N ASP A 112 -3.25 -1.53 -7.20
CA ASP A 112 -3.62 -2.19 -5.95
C ASP A 112 -3.31 -1.32 -4.71
N LYS A 113 -2.58 -0.21 -4.89
CA LYS A 113 -2.14 0.71 -3.82
C LYS A 113 -1.36 -0.02 -2.73
N GLU A 114 -0.56 -1.01 -3.13
CA GLU A 114 0.20 -1.85 -2.21
C GLU A 114 1.34 -1.03 -1.58
N ILE A 115 1.54 -1.23 -0.28
CA ILE A 115 2.66 -0.63 0.46
C ILE A 115 3.83 -1.61 0.43
N PHE A 116 4.97 -1.18 -0.10
CA PHE A 116 6.13 -2.06 -0.29
C PHE A 116 7.45 -1.40 0.13
N THR A 117 8.53 -2.16 -0.02
CA THR A 117 9.89 -1.69 0.23
C THR A 117 10.61 -1.43 -1.09
N VAL A 118 11.26 -0.27 -1.22
CA VAL A 118 12.20 0.02 -2.32
C VAL A 118 13.62 -0.13 -1.80
N VAL A 119 14.45 -0.86 -2.51
CA VAL A 119 15.85 -1.02 -2.17
C VAL A 119 16.68 -0.39 -3.27
N THR A 120 17.52 0.56 -2.88
CA THR A 120 18.45 1.21 -3.78
C THR A 120 19.89 0.92 -3.39
N GLY A 121 20.85 1.50 -4.14
CA GLY A 121 22.26 1.35 -3.81
C GLY A 121 22.64 1.98 -2.47
N LEU A 122 21.91 3.00 -2.01
CA LEU A 122 22.22 3.73 -0.78
C LEU A 122 21.57 3.09 0.45
N ARG A 123 20.26 2.81 0.39
CA ARG A 123 19.49 2.32 1.53
C ARG A 123 18.22 1.60 1.10
N SER A 124 17.48 1.08 2.07
CA SER A 124 16.17 0.47 1.86
C SER A 124 15.08 1.29 2.53
N TYR A 125 14.04 1.55 1.78
CA TYR A 125 12.93 2.43 2.10
C TYR A 125 11.68 1.59 2.31
N LYS A 126 11.21 1.52 3.54
CA LYS A 126 9.98 0.80 3.89
C LYS A 126 8.78 1.73 3.73
N ASN A 127 7.59 1.13 3.67
CA ASN A 127 6.32 1.82 3.63
C ASN A 127 6.19 2.81 2.46
N MET A 128 6.70 2.43 1.28
CA MET A 128 6.63 3.25 0.08
C MET A 128 5.43 2.86 -0.77
N VAL A 129 4.87 3.84 -1.49
CA VAL A 129 3.86 3.64 -2.54
C VAL A 129 4.29 4.32 -3.84
N ILE A 130 3.75 3.86 -4.97
CA ILE A 130 3.97 4.48 -6.29
C ILE A 130 3.03 5.66 -6.46
N THR A 131 3.55 6.88 -6.53
CA THR A 131 2.77 8.08 -6.90
C THR A 131 2.74 8.26 -8.40
N ASN A 132 3.86 7.97 -9.08
CA ASN A 132 3.98 8.03 -10.53
C ASN A 132 4.80 6.85 -11.06
N VAL A 133 4.40 6.31 -12.20
CA VAL A 133 5.23 5.41 -13.01
C VAL A 133 4.96 5.70 -14.49
N SER A 134 6.03 5.75 -15.28
CA SER A 134 5.98 5.96 -16.72
C SER A 134 7.04 5.12 -17.42
N PHE A 135 6.76 4.71 -18.66
CA PHE A 135 7.60 3.80 -19.44
C PHE A 135 7.98 4.45 -20.77
N PRO A 136 8.94 5.40 -20.78
CA PRO A 136 9.39 6.00 -22.04
C PRO A 136 9.98 4.89 -22.93
N ARG A 137 9.56 4.86 -24.19
CA ARG A 137 10.12 3.95 -25.19
C ARG A 137 10.82 4.76 -26.27
N SER A 138 12.13 4.56 -26.40
CA SER A 138 12.94 5.10 -27.48
C SER A 138 13.48 3.95 -28.34
N SER A 139 13.84 4.24 -29.59
CA SER A 139 14.56 3.29 -30.46
C SER A 139 15.89 2.82 -29.85
N THR A 140 16.49 3.63 -28.97
CA THR A 140 17.72 3.31 -28.22
C THR A 140 17.50 2.29 -27.11
N THR A 141 16.30 2.22 -26.53
CA THR A 141 15.97 1.35 -25.39
C THR A 141 15.95 -0.13 -25.79
N GLY A 142 15.78 -0.45 -27.07
CA GLY A 142 15.79 -1.82 -27.58
C GLY A 142 14.66 -2.69 -27.01
N SER A 143 14.99 -3.93 -26.62
CA SER A 143 14.04 -4.90 -26.06
C SER A 143 13.88 -4.83 -24.55
N GLY A 144 14.66 -3.99 -23.86
CA GLY A 144 14.50 -3.75 -22.42
C GLY A 144 13.38 -2.75 -22.11
N LEU A 145 13.15 -2.56 -20.81
CA LEU A 145 12.22 -1.59 -20.27
C LEU A 145 13.00 -0.50 -19.55
N GLU A 146 12.84 0.73 -20.00
CA GLU A 146 13.18 1.91 -19.22
C GLU A 146 11.92 2.42 -18.52
N PHE A 147 12.06 2.87 -17.29
CA PHE A 147 10.95 3.46 -16.54
C PHE A 147 11.42 4.64 -15.69
N ASN A 148 10.51 5.59 -15.49
CA ASN A 148 10.63 6.60 -14.44
C ASN A 148 9.54 6.34 -13.42
N ALA A 149 9.92 6.22 -12.15
CA ALA A 149 8.97 6.03 -11.06
C ALA A 149 9.25 7.01 -9.92
N THR A 150 8.18 7.53 -9.32
CA THR A 150 8.24 8.32 -8.10
C THR A 150 7.52 7.56 -7.00
N PHE A 151 8.18 7.45 -5.87
CA PHE A 151 7.68 6.80 -4.67
C PHE A 151 7.57 7.81 -3.54
N GLN A 152 6.54 7.65 -2.73
CA GLN A 152 6.35 8.44 -1.52
C GLN A 152 6.19 7.51 -0.32
N GLN A 153 6.82 7.88 0.79
CA GLN A 153 6.64 7.15 2.05
C GLN A 153 5.27 7.43 2.64
N ILE A 154 4.63 6.41 3.21
CA ILE A 154 3.42 6.55 4.01
C ILE A 154 3.77 6.35 5.48
N GLU A 155 3.31 7.28 6.31
CA GLU A 155 3.31 7.14 7.76
C GLU A 155 2.02 6.45 8.21
N ILE A 156 2.17 5.28 8.84
CA ILE A 156 1.04 4.51 9.36
C ILE A 156 0.94 4.81 10.86
N ALA A 157 -0.19 5.37 11.29
CA ALA A 157 -0.46 5.61 12.69
C ALA A 157 -0.61 4.28 13.45
N LYS A 158 0.07 4.16 14.60
CA LYS A 158 -0.13 3.03 15.50
C LYS A 158 -1.34 3.32 16.38
N ILE A 159 -2.39 2.50 16.25
CA ILE A 159 -3.52 2.55 17.19
C ILE A 159 -3.15 1.75 18.44
N VAL A 160 -3.31 2.36 19.61
CA VAL A 160 -3.22 1.69 20.90
C VAL A 160 -4.64 1.68 21.47
N ILE A 161 -5.22 0.49 21.58
CA ILE A 161 -6.52 0.30 22.22
C ILE A 161 -6.24 0.04 23.69
N VAL A 162 -6.69 0.94 24.55
CA VAL A 162 -6.70 0.71 26.00
C VAL A 162 -8.05 0.09 26.33
N GLN A 163 -8.06 -1.14 26.82
CA GLN A 163 -9.24 -1.72 27.43
C GLN A 163 -9.43 -1.06 28.80
N LEU A 164 -10.58 -0.43 29.00
CA LEU A 164 -11.00 0.06 30.31
C LEU A 164 -11.67 -1.10 31.04
N ASP A 165 -11.22 -1.37 32.26
CA ASP A 165 -11.93 -2.28 33.15
C ASP A 165 -13.26 -1.62 33.53
N PRO A 166 -14.41 -2.30 33.35
CA PRO A 166 -15.70 -1.74 33.70
C PRO A 166 -15.94 -1.91 35.21
N ASP A 167 -15.18 -1.22 36.05
CA ASP A 167 -15.46 -1.14 37.48
C ASP A 167 -14.89 0.16 38.04
N ASP A 168 -15.69 1.23 37.89
CA ASP A 168 -15.78 2.35 38.83
C ASP A 168 -17.12 3.05 38.52
N GLU A 169 -18.24 2.33 38.68
CA GLU A 169 -19.54 2.98 38.85
C GLU A 169 -19.55 3.67 40.22
N GLU A 170 -19.01 4.89 40.29
CA GLU A 170 -19.33 5.77 41.41
C GLU A 170 -20.84 6.08 41.35
N THR A 171 -21.62 5.41 42.19
CA THR A 171 -23.02 5.73 42.45
C THR A 171 -23.15 7.17 42.97
N VAL A 172 -23.42 8.12 42.07
CA VAL A 172 -23.88 9.46 42.45
C VAL A 172 -25.38 9.39 42.72
N GLN A 173 -25.75 9.29 44.00
CA GLN A 173 -27.13 9.54 44.43
C GLN A 173 -27.46 11.02 44.20
N SER A 174 -28.30 11.33 43.21
CA SER A 174 -28.97 12.63 43.14
C SER A 174 -30.37 12.49 43.76
N THR A 175 -30.50 12.93 45.01
CA THR A 175 -31.79 13.21 45.63
C THR A 175 -32.40 14.43 44.94
N ILE A 176 -33.43 14.23 44.11
CA ILE A 176 -34.29 15.33 43.64
C ILE A 176 -35.63 15.25 44.36
N GLU A 177 -35.88 16.23 45.23
CA GLU A 177 -37.20 16.55 45.79
C GLU A 177 -38.15 16.95 44.65
N LYS A 178 -39.16 16.11 44.40
CA LYS A 178 -40.17 16.32 43.34
C LYS A 178 -41.23 17.30 43.84
N GLY A 179 -41.23 18.53 43.32
CA GLY A 179 -42.29 19.50 43.55
C GLY A 179 -43.65 18.98 43.08
N LYS A 180 -44.67 19.08 43.95
CA LYS A 180 -46.07 18.78 43.63
C LYS A 180 -46.59 19.76 42.57
N GLN A 181 -47.13 19.23 41.48
CA GLN A 181 -48.02 19.98 40.59
C GLN A 181 -49.23 19.11 40.25
N ASP A 182 -50.39 19.56 40.73
CA ASP A 182 -51.68 18.89 40.58
C ASP A 182 -52.22 19.00 39.15
N LEU A 183 -52.75 17.89 38.63
CA LEU A 183 -53.51 17.83 37.39
C LEU A 183 -54.94 18.36 37.63
N LYS A 184 -55.37 19.31 36.80
CA LYS A 184 -56.78 19.75 36.74
C LYS A 184 -57.40 19.29 35.42
N ASP A 185 -58.35 18.37 35.53
CA ASP A 185 -59.20 17.84 34.46
C ASP A 185 -60.26 18.85 33.95
N LYS A 186 -60.71 18.58 32.70
CA LYS A 186 -62.04 18.77 32.06
C LYS A 186 -61.92 19.48 30.69
N ASN A 187 -62.55 19.03 29.59
CA ASN A 187 -63.59 18.01 29.40
C ASN A 187 -63.79 17.66 27.90
N SER A 188 -64.23 16.41 27.64
CA SER A 188 -65.31 16.03 26.71
C SER A 188 -65.00 16.05 25.17
N VAL A 189 -65.47 15.17 24.28
CA VAL A 189 -66.64 14.27 24.21
C VAL A 189 -66.42 13.22 23.08
N SER A 190 -66.99 12.01 23.28
CA SER A 190 -67.55 10.98 22.35
C SER A 190 -66.81 10.58 21.07
N GLY A 191 -66.85 9.34 20.57
CA GLY A 191 -67.63 8.13 20.86
C GLY A 191 -67.65 7.25 19.59
N LEU A 192 -67.91 5.94 19.74
CA LEU A 192 -68.13 4.91 18.69
C LEU A 192 -66.90 4.64 17.78
N GLY A 193 -66.40 3.44 17.54
CA GLY A 193 -66.95 2.09 17.62
C GLY A 193 -66.54 1.32 16.36
N THR A 194 -66.07 0.08 16.55
CA THR A 194 -66.00 -1.05 15.59
C THR A 194 -64.77 -1.26 14.66
N LYS A 195 -64.31 -2.50 14.78
CA LYS A 195 -63.30 -3.33 14.07
C LYS A 195 -63.29 -3.25 12.53
N LEU A 196 -62.14 -3.53 11.92
CA LEU A 196 -61.94 -4.26 10.63
C LEU A 196 -60.45 -4.76 10.63
N GLY A 197 -60.15 -6.06 10.76
CA GLY A 197 -59.86 -7.01 9.66
C GLY A 197 -58.38 -6.91 9.23
N LYS A 198 -57.43 -7.72 9.72
CA LYS A 198 -57.03 -9.06 9.22
C LYS A 198 -57.17 -9.21 7.69
N ASP A 199 -56.13 -8.83 6.97
CA ASP A 199 -55.69 -9.23 5.62
C ASP A 199 -54.38 -8.42 5.45
N PHE A 200 -53.17 -8.97 5.40
CA PHE A 200 -52.56 -9.71 4.30
C PHE A 200 -51.34 -10.46 4.84
N THR A 201 -51.32 -11.78 4.66
CA THR A 201 -50.11 -12.60 4.66
C THR A 201 -49.50 -12.64 3.25
N ASP A 202 -48.19 -12.89 3.23
CA ASP A 202 -47.31 -13.30 2.12
C ASP A 202 -46.60 -12.23 1.27
N GLY A 203 -45.28 -12.20 1.45
CA GLY A 203 -44.32 -11.43 0.66
C GLY A 203 -42.88 -11.62 1.17
N ALA A 204 -42.29 -12.77 0.84
CA ALA A 204 -40.96 -13.25 1.21
C ALA A 204 -39.83 -12.20 1.34
N ALA A 205 -39.23 -12.10 2.53
CA ALA A 205 -37.93 -11.45 2.74
C ALA A 205 -36.82 -12.52 2.77
N LYS A 206 -35.97 -12.46 1.75
CA LYS A 206 -34.87 -13.37 1.40
C LYS A 206 -33.77 -13.37 2.49
N ALA A 207 -33.50 -14.56 3.02
CA ALA A 207 -32.33 -14.85 3.86
C ALA A 207 -31.05 -14.83 3.01
N GLY A 208 -29.99 -14.18 3.51
CA GLY A 208 -28.70 -14.14 2.84
C GLY A 208 -27.74 -13.15 3.49
N ALA A 209 -27.38 -13.37 4.76
CA ALA A 209 -26.37 -12.56 5.45
C ALA A 209 -25.64 -13.32 6.57
N LYS A 210 -25.53 -14.65 6.48
CA LYS A 210 -24.86 -15.45 7.54
C LYS A 210 -23.85 -16.51 7.08
N GLU A 211 -23.58 -16.66 5.79
CA GLU A 211 -22.65 -17.71 5.31
C GLU A 211 -21.26 -17.23 4.88
N GLU A 212 -21.00 -15.93 4.75
CA GLU A 212 -19.70 -15.46 4.20
C GLU A 212 -18.56 -15.34 5.23
N LEU A 213 -18.86 -15.41 6.54
CA LEU A 213 -17.84 -15.28 7.59
C LEU A 213 -17.18 -16.61 7.99
N ALA A 214 -17.67 -17.74 7.47
CA ALA A 214 -17.16 -19.07 7.80
C ALA A 214 -16.06 -19.59 6.86
N GLU A 215 -15.90 -19.01 5.66
CA GLU A 215 -14.85 -19.44 4.70
C GLU A 215 -13.50 -18.75 4.90
N PHE A 216 -13.44 -17.62 5.61
CA PHE A 216 -12.19 -16.86 5.81
C PHE A 216 -11.19 -17.51 6.79
N PHE A 217 -11.62 -18.52 7.57
CA PHE A 217 -10.78 -19.19 8.57
C PHE A 217 -10.25 -20.57 8.16
N LYS A 218 -10.51 -21.04 6.93
CA LYS A 218 -10.21 -22.44 6.53
C LYS A 218 -9.15 -22.67 5.45
N LEU A 219 -8.39 -21.67 5.03
CA LEU A 219 -7.29 -21.88 4.07
C LEU A 219 -5.95 -21.33 4.56
N LYS A 220 -5.22 -22.19 5.27
CA LYS A 220 -3.74 -22.18 5.28
C LYS A 220 -3.23 -23.62 5.42
N PRO A 221 -2.65 -24.22 4.38
CA PRO A 221 -1.46 -25.03 4.55
C PRO A 221 -0.24 -24.13 4.80
#